data_AF-A0A6I4IB04-F1
#
_entry.id   AF-A0A6I4IB04-F1
#
_cell.length_a   1.000
_cell.length_b   1.000
_cell.length_c   1.000
_cell.angle_alpha   90.00
_cell.angle_beta   90.00
_cell.angle_gamma   90.00
#
_symmetry.space_group_name_H-M   'P 1'
#
loop_
_entity.id
_entity.type
_entity.pdbx_description
1 polymer ?
#
loop_
_entity_poly.entity_id
_entity_poly.type
_entity_poly.pdbx_seq_one_letter_code
_entity_poly.pdbx_strand_id
1 'polypeptide(L)'
;MKISVSDTRQIDLYLLKQLAPQDKLLMDARFVLNPELQQTLQWQQQVHNLIKLRGRKQLKAQIGAVEKQVFADPKHVGFRERIYRLFK
;
A
#
# COMPACT_ATOMS: atom_id res chain seq x y z
N MET A 1 15.90 21.42 -13.03
CA MET A 1 15.19 22.42 -12.19
C MET A 1 15.01 21.82 -10.79
N LYS A 2 15.25 22.55 -9.69
CA LYS A 2 15.21 21.92 -8.34
C LYS A 2 13.78 21.52 -7.99
N ILE A 3 13.51 20.23 -7.81
CA ILE A 3 12.18 19.73 -7.42
C ILE A 3 11.82 20.30 -6.05
N SER A 4 10.64 20.91 -5.95
CA SER A 4 10.20 21.56 -4.72
C SER A 4 9.57 20.57 -3.75
N VAL A 5 9.58 20.88 -2.45
CA VAL A 5 8.86 20.09 -1.43
C VAL A 5 7.36 20.00 -1.74
N SER A 6 6.79 21.01 -2.42
CA SER A 6 5.42 20.99 -2.93
C SER A 6 5.19 19.91 -3.99
N ASP A 7 6.15 19.68 -4.88
CA ASP A 7 6.02 18.69 -5.96
C ASP A 7 6.02 17.27 -5.39
N THR A 8 6.91 16.98 -4.44
CA THR A 8 6.94 15.70 -3.72
C THR A 8 5.60 15.38 -3.07
N ARG A 9 4.98 16.36 -2.41
CA ARG A 9 3.67 16.22 -1.77
C ARG A 9 2.55 16.02 -2.79
N GLN A 10 2.57 16.74 -3.91
CA GLN A 10 1.57 16.57 -4.97
C GLN A 10 1.67 15.20 -5.63
N ILE A 11 2.87 14.68 -5.83
CA ILE A 11 3.08 13.32 -6.31
C ILE A 11 2.53 12.30 -5.31
N ASP A 12 2.77 12.47 -4.01
CA ASP A 12 2.20 11.57 -3.00
C ASP A 12 0.67 11.58 -3.04
N LEU A 13 0.03 12.75 -3.11
CA LEU A 13 -1.42 12.86 -3.25
C LEU A 13 -1.92 12.20 -4.55
N TYR A 14 -1.18 12.35 -5.65
CA TYR A 14 -1.47 11.69 -6.93
C TYR A 14 -1.42 10.16 -6.80
N LEU A 15 -0.32 9.62 -6.23
CA LEU A 15 -0.12 8.19 -6.02
C LEU A 15 -1.15 7.55 -5.07
N LEU A 16 -1.58 8.31 -4.07
CA LEU A 16 -2.61 7.90 -3.11
C LEU A 16 -4.03 8.09 -3.65
N LYS A 17 -4.20 8.61 -4.87
CA LYS A 17 -5.50 8.93 -5.49
C LYS A 17 -6.35 9.90 -4.66
N GLN A 18 -5.69 10.86 -4.02
CA GLN A 18 -6.31 11.87 -3.14
C GLN A 18 -6.47 13.25 -3.81
N LEU A 19 -6.00 13.40 -5.05
CA LEU A 19 -6.20 14.63 -5.83
C LEU A 19 -7.63 14.73 -6.37
N ALA A 20 -8.13 15.95 -6.46
CA ALA A 20 -9.35 16.23 -7.23
C ALA A 20 -9.12 15.88 -8.72
N PRO A 21 -10.17 15.54 -9.49
CA PRO A 21 -10.02 15.15 -10.89
C PRO A 21 -9.30 16.20 -11.77
N GLN A 22 -9.53 17.49 -11.48
CA GLN A 22 -8.91 18.60 -12.20
C GLN A 22 -7.40 18.68 -11.93
N ASP A 23 -7.00 18.55 -10.66
CA ASP A 23 -5.60 18.55 -10.25
C ASP A 23 -4.86 17.32 -10.78
N LYS A 24 -5.55 16.18 -10.86
CA LYS A 24 -5.01 14.98 -11.48
C LYS A 24 -4.68 15.22 -12.95
N LEU A 25 -5.60 15.80 -13.72
CA LEU A 25 -5.38 16.10 -15.14
C LEU A 25 -4.21 17.07 -15.34
N LEU A 26 -4.10 18.09 -14.47
CA LEU A 26 -2.96 19.00 -14.49
C LEU A 26 -1.64 18.27 -14.21
N MET A 27 -1.61 17.35 -13.24
CA MET A 27 -0.42 16.54 -12.95
C MET A 27 -0.06 15.63 -14.13
N ASP A 28 -1.03 14.99 -14.77
CA ASP A 28 -0.81 14.15 -15.95
C ASP A 28 -0.12 14.95 -17.07
N ALA A 29 -0.58 16.18 -17.34
CA ALA A 29 0.07 17.07 -18.31
C ALA A 29 1.50 17.46 -17.87
N ARG A 30 1.71 17.78 -16.59
CA ARG A 30 3.04 18.14 -16.06
C ARG A 30 4.04 17.00 -16.18
N PHE A 31 3.62 15.75 -15.97
CA PHE A 31 4.47 14.58 -16.12
C PHE A 31 4.94 14.37 -17.57
N VAL A 32 4.10 14.68 -18.56
CA VAL A 32 4.47 14.62 -19.98
C VAL A 32 5.48 15.72 -20.32
N LEU A 33 5.28 16.93 -19.79
CA LEU A 33 6.09 18.10 -20.13
C LEU A 33 7.42 18.17 -19.36
N ASN A 34 7.53 17.47 -18.22
CA ASN A 34 8.70 17.53 -17.36
C ASN A 34 9.26 16.12 -17.05
N PRO A 35 10.28 15.67 -17.79
CA PRO A 35 10.92 14.37 -17.58
C PRO A 35 11.54 14.17 -16.19
N GLU A 36 12.09 15.22 -15.56
CA GLU A 36 12.66 15.14 -14.21
C GLU A 36 11.55 14.84 -13.17
N LEU A 37 10.38 15.47 -13.35
CA LEU A 37 9.21 15.23 -12.50
C LEU A 37 8.64 13.83 -12.70
N GLN A 38 8.62 13.33 -13.94
CA GLN A 38 8.21 11.96 -14.25
C GLN A 38 9.16 10.93 -13.64
N GLN A 39 10.47 11.17 -13.67
CA GLN A 39 11.44 10.30 -13.02
C GLN A 39 11.22 10.26 -11.50
N THR A 40 10.89 11.40 -10.90
CA THR A 40 10.56 11.50 -9.47
C THR A 40 9.32 10.69 -9.11
N LEU A 41 8.27 10.77 -9.93
CA LEU A 41 7.07 9.95 -9.78
C LEU A 41 7.41 8.46 -9.76
N GLN A 42 8.26 8.01 -10.69
CA GLN A 42 8.68 6.60 -10.76
C GLN A 42 9.40 6.16 -9.49
N TRP A 43 10.35 6.96 -8.99
CA TRP A 43 11.06 6.65 -7.75
C TRP A 43 10.14 6.62 -6.53
N GLN A 44 9.26 7.61 -6.35
CA GLN A 44 8.30 7.61 -5.25
C GLN A 44 7.35 6.41 -5.33
N GLN A 45 6.88 6.07 -6.54
CA GLN A 45 6.04 4.89 -6.74
C GLN A 45 6.74 3.59 -6.31
N GLN A 46 8.03 3.43 -6.62
CA GLN A 46 8.81 2.27 -6.17
C GLN A 46 8.94 2.22 -4.64
N VAL A 47 9.23 3.37 -4.00
CA VAL A 47 9.32 3.46 -2.54
C VAL A 47 7.99 3.09 -1.89
N HIS A 48 6.87 3.63 -2.37
CA HIS A 48 5.53 3.27 -1.89
C HIS A 48 5.25 1.77 -2.03
N ASN A 49 5.67 1.16 -3.14
CA ASN A 49 5.51 -0.28 -3.36
C ASN A 49 6.35 -1.11 -2.37
N LEU A 50 7.60 -0.71 -2.11
CA LEU A 50 8.46 -1.37 -1.13
C LEU A 50 7.88 -1.28 0.29
N ILE A 51 7.39 -0.10 0.69
CA ILE A 51 6.75 0.10 1.99
C ILE A 51 5.50 -0.78 2.11
N LYS A 52 4.63 -0.80 1.08
CA LYS A 52 3.45 -1.68 1.04
C LYS A 52 3.82 -3.15 1.15
N LEU A 53 4.85 -3.60 0.44
CA LEU A 53 5.33 -4.98 0.51
C LEU A 53 5.85 -5.34 1.90
N ARG A 54 6.61 -4.44 2.53
CA ARG A 54 7.06 -4.64 3.90
C ARG A 54 5.89 -4.72 4.88
N GLY A 55 4.93 -3.80 4.79
CA GLY A 55 3.71 -3.82 5.59
C GLY A 55 2.91 -5.11 5.41
N ARG A 56 2.75 -5.58 4.16
CA ARG A 56 2.10 -6.87 3.85
C ARG A 56 2.84 -8.06 4.47
N LYS A 57 4.17 -8.09 4.41
CA LYS A 57 4.97 -9.16 5.04
C LYS A 57 4.77 -9.19 6.55
N GLN A 58 4.78 -8.02 7.20
CA GLN A 58 4.54 -7.90 8.63
C GLN A 58 3.12 -8.35 9.01
N LEU A 59 2.10 -7.89 8.27
CA LEU A 59 0.72 -8.29 8.51
C LEU A 59 0.53 -9.79 8.31
N LYS A 60 1.14 -10.38 7.27
CA LYS A 60 1.12 -11.83 7.03
C LYS A 60 1.78 -12.60 8.19
N ALA A 61 2.88 -12.11 8.73
CA ALA A 61 3.53 -12.73 9.89
C ALA A 61 2.64 -12.67 11.14
N GLN A 62 1.96 -11.55 11.37
CA GLN A 62 1.01 -11.41 12.49
C GLN A 62 -0.19 -12.36 12.34
N ILE A 63 -0.78 -12.43 11.14
CA ILE A 63 -1.87 -13.37 10.83
C ILE A 63 -1.41 -14.81 11.05
N GLY A 64 -0.23 -15.19 10.55
CA GLY A 64 0.31 -16.55 10.74
C GLY A 64 0.61 -16.88 12.20
N ALA A 65 0.99 -15.89 13.02
CA ALA A 65 1.17 -16.10 14.46
C ALA A 65 -0.17 -16.37 15.16
N VAL A 66 -1.21 -15.59 14.83
CA VAL A 66 -2.58 -15.81 15.35
C VAL A 66 -3.15 -17.14 14.87
N GLU A 67 -2.96 -17.48 13.59
CA GLU A 67 -3.35 -18.78 13.03
C GLU A 67 -2.72 -19.92 13.82
N LYS A 68 -1.40 -19.87 14.05
CA LYS A 68 -0.72 -20.90 14.85
C LYS A 68 -1.29 -21.00 16.27
N GLN A 69 -1.58 -19.89 16.93
CA GLN A 69 -2.18 -19.91 18.27
C GLN A 69 -3.55 -20.59 18.24
N VAL A 70 -4.42 -20.18 17.33
CA VAL A 70 -5.80 -20.68 17.24
C VAL A 70 -5.87 -22.15 16.77
N PHE A 71 -5.01 -22.54 15.83
CA PHE A 71 -5.05 -23.86 15.19
C PHE A 71 -4.08 -24.88 15.79
N ALA A 72 -3.15 -24.48 16.68
CA ALA A 72 -2.28 -25.42 17.39
C ALA A 72 -2.66 -25.62 18.87
N ASP A 73 -3.16 -24.60 19.57
CA ASP A 73 -3.53 -24.73 20.98
C ASP A 73 -4.82 -25.55 21.16
N PRO A 74 -4.80 -26.65 21.94
CA PRO A 74 -6.00 -27.43 22.27
C PRO A 74 -7.13 -26.61 22.91
N LYS A 75 -6.83 -25.47 23.54
CA LYS A 75 -7.83 -24.56 24.15
C LYS A 75 -8.77 -23.92 23.14
N HIS A 76 -8.42 -23.91 21.86
CA HIS A 76 -9.19 -23.23 20.81
C HIS A 76 -9.94 -24.19 19.85
N VAL A 77 -10.04 -25.48 20.18
CA VAL A 77 -10.71 -26.49 19.33
C VAL A 77 -12.15 -26.12 18.97
N GLY A 78 -12.96 -25.65 19.92
CA GLY A 78 -14.35 -25.26 19.64
C GLY A 78 -14.49 -24.08 18.66
N PHE A 79 -13.54 -23.13 18.68
CA PHE A 79 -13.51 -22.03 17.72
C PHE A 79 -13.06 -22.53 16.33
N ARG A 80 -12.08 -23.42 16.28
CA ARG A 80 -11.59 -24.07 15.05
C ARG A 80 -12.72 -24.80 14.31
N GLU A 81 -13.51 -25.58 15.03
CA GLU A 81 -14.64 -26.30 14.46
C GLU A 81 -15.73 -25.37 13.90
N ARG A 82 -15.98 -24.24 14.57
CA ARG A 82 -16.92 -23.22 14.06
C ARG A 82 -16.45 -22.64 12.74
N ILE A 83 -15.16 -22.32 12.63
CA ILE A 83 -14.56 -21.85 11.37
C ILE A 83 -14.72 -22.90 10.27
N TYR A 84 -14.36 -24.17 10.52
CA TYR A 84 -14.50 -25.21 9.50
C TYR A 84 -15.94 -25.39 9.01
N ARG A 85 -16.95 -25.18 9.87
CA ARG A 85 -18.36 -25.22 9.47
C ARG A 85 -18.77 -24.06 8.56
N LEU A 86 -18.08 -22.92 8.57
CA LEU A 86 -18.39 -21.79 7.68
C LEU A 86 -17.93 -22.03 6.22
N PHE A 87 -16.98 -22.94 6.02
CA PHE A 87 -16.42 -23.27 4.71
C PHE A 87 -16.87 -24.64 4.20
N LYS A 88 -17.90 -25.21 4.82
CA LYS A 88 -18.52 -26.49 4.46
C LYS A 88 -19.85 -26.24 3.77
#